data_AF-A0A8T4CBX5-F1
#
_entry.id   AF-A0A8T4CBX5-F1
#
_cell.length_a   1.000
_cell.length_b   1.000
_cell.length_c   1.000
_cell.angle_alpha   90.00
_cell.angle_beta   90.00
_cell.angle_gamma   90.00
#
_symmetry.space_group_name_H-M   'P 1'
#
loop_
_entity.id
_entity.type
_entity.pdbx_description
1 polymer ?
#
loop_
_entity_poly.entity_id
_entity_poly.type
_entity_poly.pdbx_seq_one_letter_code
_entity_poly.pdbx_strand_id
1 'polypeptide(L)'
;MTWKSTGPGGEPLKWSKPPGELVRSFEEKVAGIDCERRKLFGYPCAFINGNMFFGTFTDGLFLRLGEKGAGDARARHGDIRPFEPRAGRPMREYVVLPERVRLDDSLLDPLLEAALRYVRTLPPKNRK
;
A
#
# COMPACT_ATOMS: atom_id res chain seq x y z
N MET A 1 -14.54 14.19 -13.24
CA MET A 1 -14.80 14.28 -11.79
C MET A 1 -13.60 14.93 -11.11
N THR A 2 -13.79 16.09 -10.48
CA THR A 2 -12.68 16.88 -9.91
C THR A 2 -12.70 16.78 -8.38
N TRP A 3 -11.93 15.85 -7.81
CA TRP A 3 -11.84 15.68 -6.35
C TRP A 3 -11.04 16.82 -5.72
N LYS A 4 -11.73 17.79 -5.13
CA LYS A 4 -11.14 18.68 -4.11
C LYS A 4 -11.09 17.95 -2.76
N SER A 5 -9.97 18.07 -2.05
CA SER A 5 -9.77 17.47 -0.73
C SER A 5 -9.32 18.55 0.27
N THR A 6 -10.29 19.13 0.96
CA THR A 6 -10.11 20.19 1.97
C THR A 6 -9.87 19.58 3.35
N GLY A 7 -8.85 20.06 4.07
CA GLY A 7 -8.69 19.78 5.49
C GLY A 7 -9.66 20.58 6.37
N PRO A 8 -9.76 20.28 7.69
CA PRO A 8 -10.40 21.19 8.64
C PRO A 8 -9.64 22.52 8.63
N GLY A 9 -10.34 23.63 8.37
CA GLY A 9 -9.74 24.95 8.11
C GLY A 9 -9.68 25.36 6.63
N GLY A 10 -10.01 24.46 5.70
CA GLY A 10 -10.12 24.78 4.26
C GLY A 10 -8.80 24.77 3.48
N GLU A 11 -7.67 24.62 4.16
CA GLU A 11 -6.37 24.42 3.50
C GLU A 11 -6.37 23.17 2.60
N PRO A 12 -5.65 23.20 1.46
CA PRO A 12 -5.44 22.03 0.64
C PRO A 12 -4.57 21.03 1.40
N LEU A 13 -5.01 19.77 1.50
CA LEU A 13 -4.19 18.71 2.10
C LEU A 13 -2.85 18.62 1.38
N LYS A 14 -1.79 19.07 2.05
CA LYS A 14 -0.43 19.13 1.52
C LYS A 14 0.20 17.75 1.56
N TRP A 15 -0.22 16.90 0.63
CA TRP A 15 0.36 15.57 0.42
C TRP A 15 1.89 15.70 0.27
N SER A 16 2.62 15.28 1.31
CA SER A 16 4.08 15.23 1.27
C SER A 16 4.56 14.36 0.11
N LYS A 17 5.75 14.65 -0.42
CA LYS A 17 6.43 13.67 -1.27
C LYS A 17 6.80 12.46 -0.39
N PRO A 18 6.62 11.21 -0.86
CA PRO A 18 7.17 10.06 -0.15
C PRO A 18 8.70 10.23 0.00
N PRO A 19 9.29 9.85 1.15
CA PRO A 19 10.73 9.77 1.31
C PRO A 19 11.39 8.96 0.18
N GLY A 20 12.53 9.44 -0.32
CA GLY A 20 13.22 8.83 -1.46
C GLY A 20 13.63 7.37 -1.21
N GLU A 21 13.94 7.03 0.04
CA GLU A 21 14.20 5.66 0.49
C GLU A 21 12.99 4.74 0.26
N LEU A 22 11.78 5.15 0.65
CA LEU A 22 10.57 4.33 0.45
C LEU A 22 10.22 4.16 -1.03
N VAL A 23 10.48 5.18 -1.85
CA VAL A 23 10.35 5.08 -3.32
C VAL A 23 11.35 4.07 -3.86
N ARG A 24 12.60 4.11 -3.40
CA ARG A 24 13.64 3.16 -3.80
C ARG A 24 13.30 1.73 -3.37
N SER A 25 12.96 1.49 -2.10
CA SER A 25 12.56 0.16 -1.61
C SER A 25 11.31 -0.36 -2.31
N PHE A 26 10.35 0.51 -2.66
CA PHE A 26 9.24 0.14 -3.54
C PHE A 26 9.75 -0.31 -4.92
N GLU A 27 10.57 0.50 -5.59
CA GLU A 27 11.08 0.24 -6.95
C GLU A 27 11.95 -1.03 -7.01
N GLU A 28 12.80 -1.28 -6.01
CA GLU A 28 13.60 -2.49 -5.85
C GLU A 28 12.71 -3.73 -5.69
N LYS A 29 11.71 -3.69 -4.81
CA LYS A 29 10.80 -4.82 -4.59
C LYS A 29 9.85 -5.08 -5.76
N VAL A 30 9.50 -4.07 -6.56
CA VAL A 30 8.70 -4.29 -7.79
C VAL A 30 9.55 -4.55 -9.04
N ALA A 31 10.89 -4.50 -8.96
CA ALA A 31 11.78 -4.73 -10.09
C ALA A 31 11.58 -6.13 -10.71
N GLY A 32 11.50 -7.16 -9.86
CA GLY A 32 11.28 -8.56 -10.24
C GLY A 32 9.81 -8.99 -10.36
N ILE A 33 8.85 -8.05 -10.30
CA ILE A 33 7.42 -8.34 -10.34
C ILE A 33 6.81 -7.80 -11.63
N ASP A 34 6.21 -8.69 -12.44
CA ASP A 34 5.30 -8.29 -13.51
C ASP A 34 4.05 -7.63 -12.90
N CYS A 35 4.04 -6.29 -12.95
CA CYS A 35 2.98 -5.44 -12.41
C CYS A 35 3.00 -4.05 -13.08
N GLU A 36 1.82 -3.45 -13.22
CA GLU A 36 1.70 -2.07 -13.69
C GLU A 36 2.08 -1.11 -12.55
N ARG A 37 2.99 -0.17 -12.82
CA ARG A 37 3.46 0.85 -11.86
C ARG A 37 2.87 2.21 -12.25
N ARG A 38 2.13 2.86 -11.35
CA ARG A 38 1.59 4.23 -11.56
C ARG A 38 1.69 5.03 -10.26
N LYS A 39 1.48 6.35 -10.33
CA LYS A 39 1.45 7.24 -9.15
C LYS A 39 0.01 7.62 -8.80
N LEU A 40 -0.39 7.42 -7.55
CA LEU A 40 -1.66 7.89 -6.97
C LEU A 40 -1.35 9.01 -5.97
N PHE A 41 -1.88 10.21 -6.21
CA PHE A 41 -1.63 11.39 -5.37
C PHE A 41 -0.14 11.70 -5.13
N GLY A 42 0.72 11.36 -6.11
CA GLY A 42 2.19 11.50 -6.04
C GLY A 42 2.94 10.25 -5.57
N TYR A 43 2.27 9.32 -4.88
CA TYR A 43 2.86 8.10 -4.33
C TYR A 43 2.90 6.98 -5.38
N PRO A 44 4.06 6.35 -5.65
CA PRO A 44 4.11 5.14 -6.48
C PRO A 44 3.38 3.96 -5.84
N CYS A 45 2.56 3.28 -6.65
CA CYS A 45 1.82 2.07 -6.32
C CYS A 45 1.90 1.05 -7.47
N ALA A 46 1.83 -0.23 -7.13
CA ALA A 46 1.85 -1.38 -8.05
C ALA A 46 0.48 -2.06 -8.15
N PHE A 47 0.17 -2.55 -9.34
CA PHE A 47 -1.10 -3.20 -9.67
C PHE A 47 -0.87 -4.50 -10.44
N ILE A 48 -1.71 -5.51 -10.18
CA ILE A 48 -1.87 -6.69 -11.03
C ILE A 48 -3.33 -6.75 -11.44
N ASN A 49 -3.61 -6.93 -12.74
CA ASN A 49 -4.97 -6.98 -13.30
C ASN A 49 -5.89 -5.82 -12.84
N GLY A 50 -5.36 -4.59 -12.77
CA GLY A 50 -6.09 -3.41 -12.29
C GLY A 50 -6.37 -3.38 -10.77
N ASN A 51 -5.96 -4.40 -10.02
CA ASN A 51 -6.02 -4.41 -8.55
C ASN A 51 -4.69 -3.91 -7.97
N MET A 52 -4.74 -2.85 -7.16
CA MET A 52 -3.61 -2.37 -6.38
C MET A 52 -3.25 -3.39 -5.28
N PHE A 53 -1.96 -3.63 -5.04
CA PHE A 53 -1.51 -4.56 -4.00
C PHE A 53 -0.32 -4.09 -3.15
N PHE A 54 0.50 -3.17 -3.66
CA PHE A 54 1.67 -2.64 -2.97
C PHE A 54 1.85 -1.16 -3.33
N GLY A 55 2.49 -0.38 -2.46
CA GLY A 55 2.78 1.02 -2.73
C GLY A 55 3.33 1.77 -1.52
N THR A 56 3.65 3.03 -1.74
CA THR A 56 4.05 3.98 -0.69
C THR A 56 2.82 4.77 -0.19
N PHE A 57 2.81 5.15 1.08
CA PHE A 57 1.82 6.07 1.64
C PHE A 57 2.43 6.81 2.83
N THR A 58 2.35 8.15 2.81
CA THR A 58 3.00 9.08 3.75
C THR A 58 4.46 8.74 4.04
N ASP A 59 4.70 7.98 5.10
CA ASP A 59 5.97 7.63 5.75
C ASP A 59 6.22 6.10 5.80
N GLY A 60 5.35 5.31 5.17
CA GLY A 60 5.43 3.85 5.13
C GLY A 60 5.16 3.24 3.75
N LEU A 61 5.26 1.91 3.72
CA LEU A 61 4.79 1.06 2.63
C LEU A 61 3.45 0.43 3.03
N PHE A 62 2.58 0.11 2.07
CA PHE A 62 1.35 -0.64 2.32
C PHE A 62 1.25 -1.88 1.44
N LEU A 63 0.61 -2.94 1.95
CA LEU A 63 0.33 -4.20 1.24
C LEU A 63 -1.16 -4.57 1.32
N ARG A 64 -1.69 -5.20 0.26
CA ARG A 64 -3.03 -5.80 0.24
C ARG A 64 -2.93 -7.31 0.44
N LEU A 65 -3.29 -7.76 1.64
CA LEU A 65 -3.21 -9.16 2.07
C LEU A 65 -4.59 -9.86 2.09
N GLY A 66 -5.65 -9.12 1.74
CA GLY A 66 -7.04 -9.55 2.00
C GLY A 66 -7.39 -9.45 3.48
N GLU A 67 -8.68 -9.49 3.84
CA GLU A 67 -9.08 -9.27 5.24
C GLU A 67 -8.46 -10.32 6.20
N LYS A 68 -8.37 -11.59 5.79
CA LYS A 68 -7.69 -12.63 6.57
C LYS A 68 -6.19 -12.36 6.71
N GLY A 69 -5.46 -12.18 5.62
CA GLY A 69 -4.01 -11.98 5.66
C GLY A 69 -3.62 -10.68 6.39
N ALA A 70 -4.45 -9.63 6.28
CA ALA A 70 -4.32 -8.42 7.07
C ALA A 70 -4.58 -8.67 8.57
N GLY A 71 -5.53 -9.54 8.92
CA GLY A 71 -5.73 -10.03 10.28
C GLY A 71 -4.52 -10.80 10.82
N ASP A 72 -4.08 -11.82 10.09
CA ASP A 72 -2.93 -12.68 10.44
C ASP A 72 -1.65 -11.83 10.64
N ALA A 73 -1.39 -10.87 9.74
CA ALA A 73 -0.24 -9.98 9.83
C ALA A 73 -0.29 -9.06 11.07
N ARG A 74 -1.45 -8.47 11.39
CA ARG A 74 -1.63 -7.65 12.60
C ARG A 74 -1.49 -8.47 13.89
N ALA A 75 -1.96 -9.73 13.88
CA ALA A 75 -1.82 -10.63 15.02
C ALA A 75 -0.36 -11.06 15.28
N ARG A 76 0.44 -11.21 14.21
CA ARG A 76 1.88 -11.58 14.30
C ARG A 76 2.79 -10.37 14.54
N HIS A 77 2.41 -9.20 14.05
CA HIS A 77 3.20 -7.97 14.11
C HIS A 77 2.28 -6.85 14.63
N GLY A 78 2.18 -6.69 15.95
CA GLY A 78 1.21 -5.79 16.60
C GLY A 78 1.27 -4.32 16.17
N ASP A 79 2.40 -3.86 15.64
CA ASP A 79 2.59 -2.49 15.15
C ASP A 79 2.10 -2.28 13.71
N ILE A 80 1.70 -3.34 13.00
CA ILE A 80 1.06 -3.24 11.68
C ILE A 80 -0.32 -2.60 11.86
N ARG A 81 -0.60 -1.55 11.07
CA ARG A 81 -1.85 -0.78 11.16
C ARG A 81 -2.74 -1.05 9.95
N PRO A 82 -4.08 -0.97 10.08
CA PRO A 82 -4.95 -0.96 8.91
C PRO A 82 -4.65 0.27 8.04
N PHE A 83 -4.76 0.13 6.73
CA PHE A 83 -4.56 1.24 5.80
C PHE A 83 -5.76 2.20 5.82
N GLU A 84 -5.57 3.40 6.34
CA GLU A 84 -6.64 4.41 6.49
C GLU A 84 -6.36 5.68 5.68
N PRO A 85 -6.57 5.66 4.34
CA PRO A 85 -6.31 6.81 3.47
C PRO A 85 -7.35 7.94 3.62
N ARG A 86 -8.39 7.74 4.45
CA ARG A 86 -9.35 8.75 4.89
C ARG A 86 -9.78 8.42 6.32
N ALA A 87 -9.70 9.39 7.22
CA ALA A 87 -10.11 9.24 8.61
C ALA A 87 -11.53 8.65 8.73
N GLY A 88 -11.71 7.65 9.58
CA GLY A 88 -12.96 6.92 9.78
C GLY A 88 -13.29 5.89 8.69
N ARG A 89 -12.40 5.62 7.72
CA ARG A 89 -12.62 4.61 6.68
C ARG A 89 -11.40 3.70 6.41
N PRO A 90 -11.01 2.86 7.38
CA PRO A 90 -9.94 1.88 7.20
C PRO A 90 -10.28 0.83 6.14
N MET A 91 -9.33 0.56 5.25
CA MET A 91 -9.41 -0.49 4.23
C MET A 91 -8.92 -1.82 4.79
N ARG A 92 -9.84 -2.65 5.26
CA ARG A 92 -9.53 -3.88 6.03
C ARG A 92 -8.67 -4.93 5.32
N GLU A 93 -8.63 -4.93 3.98
CA GLU A 93 -7.77 -5.82 3.19
C GLU A 93 -6.30 -5.36 3.11
N TYR A 94 -6.03 -4.12 3.54
CA TYR A 94 -4.77 -3.43 3.33
C TYR A 94 -4.14 -3.07 4.69
N VAL A 95 -2.82 -3.20 4.77
CA VAL A 95 -2.03 -2.89 5.96
C VAL A 95 -0.90 -1.92 5.63
N VAL A 96 -0.56 -1.05 6.59
CA VAL A 96 0.65 -0.22 6.56
C VAL A 96 1.74 -0.94 7.35
N LEU A 97 2.92 -1.04 6.75
CA LEU A 97 4.09 -1.70 7.32
C LEU A 97 4.87 -0.70 8.18
N PRO A 98 5.11 -0.99 9.47
CA PRO A 98 5.96 -0.17 10.33
C PRO A 98 7.44 -0.27 9.90
N GLU A 99 8.27 0.67 10.37
CA GLU A 99 9.71 0.73 10.06
C GLU A 99 10.42 -0.63 10.18
N ARG A 100 10.27 -1.30 11.33
CA ARG A 100 10.80 -2.64 11.62
C ARG A 100 10.36 -3.77 10.65
N VAL A 101 9.37 -3.55 9.79
CA VAL A 101 8.92 -4.50 8.76
C VAL A 101 9.31 -4.04 7.36
N ARG A 102 9.43 -2.72 7.10
CA ARG A 102 9.95 -2.22 5.81
C ARG A 102 11.47 -2.25 5.67
N LEU A 103 12.21 -2.31 6.79
CA LEU A 103 13.68 -2.41 6.82
C LEU A 103 14.21 -3.83 7.02
N ASP A 104 13.33 -4.82 7.24
CA ASP A 104 13.71 -6.22 7.41
C ASP A 104 13.09 -7.06 6.29
N ASP A 105 13.92 -7.41 5.30
CA ASP A 105 13.53 -8.22 4.14
C ASP A 105 12.98 -9.60 4.53
N SER A 106 13.42 -10.17 5.65
CA SER A 106 12.91 -11.46 6.14
C SER A 106 11.45 -11.37 6.63
N LEU A 107 10.97 -10.16 6.95
CA LEU A 107 9.57 -9.88 7.29
C LEU A 107 8.79 -9.31 6.10
N LEU A 108 9.43 -8.49 5.27
CA LEU A 108 8.80 -7.84 4.11
C LEU A 108 8.46 -8.84 3.00
N ASP A 109 9.40 -9.71 2.62
CA ASP A 109 9.23 -10.56 1.43
C ASP A 109 8.14 -11.64 1.59
N PRO A 110 7.99 -12.32 2.75
CA PRO A 110 6.84 -13.22 2.96
C PRO A 110 5.49 -12.50 2.93
N LEU A 111 5.42 -11.24 3.38
CA LEU A 111 4.21 -10.43 3.31
C LEU A 111 3.93 -9.97 1.86
N LEU A 112 4.97 -9.58 1.12
CA LEU A 112 4.87 -9.22 -0.30
C LEU A 112 4.42 -10.42 -1.15
N GLU A 113 4.96 -11.61 -0.89
CA GLU A 113 4.58 -12.85 -1.57
C GLU A 113 3.15 -13.28 -1.20
N ALA A 114 2.71 -13.06 0.04
CA ALA A 114 1.30 -13.23 0.43
C ALA A 114 0.37 -12.23 -0.29
N ALA A 115 0.78 -10.96 -0.44
CA ALA A 115 0.03 -9.95 -1.19
C ALA A 115 -0.04 -10.27 -2.70
N LEU A 116 1.04 -10.78 -3.28
CA LEU A 116 1.09 -11.25 -4.67
C LEU A 116 0.17 -12.44 -4.91
N ARG A 117 0.20 -13.43 -4.01
CA ARG A 117 -0.74 -14.57 -4.06
C ARG A 117 -2.19 -14.09 -3.93
N TYR A 118 -2.48 -13.15 -3.01
CA TYR A 118 -3.82 -12.62 -2.83
C TYR A 118 -4.32 -11.82 -4.04
N VAL A 119 -3.54 -10.85 -4.56
CA VAL A 119 -4.00 -10.02 -5.68
C VAL A 119 -4.22 -10.83 -6.97
N ARG A 120 -3.46 -11.92 -7.17
CA ARG A 120 -3.61 -12.82 -8.32
C ARG A 120 -4.88 -13.67 -8.32
N THR A 121 -5.55 -13.86 -7.17
CA THR A 121 -6.88 -14.53 -7.14
C THR A 121 -8.04 -13.59 -7.41
N LEU A 122 -7.80 -12.26 -7.44
CA LEU A 122 -8.86 -11.29 -7.67
C LEU A 122 -9.20 -11.16 -9.15
N PRO A 123 -10.49 -11.04 -9.51
CA PRO A 123 -10.88 -10.80 -10.90
C PRO A 123 -10.30 -9.48 -11.41
N PRO A 124 -9.95 -9.39 -12.71
CA PRO A 124 -9.46 -8.16 -13.30
C PRO A 124 -10.44 -7.00 -13.09
N LYS A 125 -9.93 -5.88 -12.56
CA LYS A 125 -10.71 -4.64 -12.53
C LYS A 125 -10.69 -4.02 -13.91
N ASN A 126 -11.79 -4.19 -14.65
CA ASN A 126 -12.03 -3.51 -15.92
C ASN A 126 -11.83 -2.01 -15.77
N ARG A 127 -10.71 -1.51 -16.31
CA ARG A 127 -10.37 -0.09 -16.37
C ARG A 127 -11.12 0.53 -17.55
N LYS A 128 -12.35 0.98 -17.28
CA LYS A 128 -13.00 2.04 -18.06
C LYS A 128 -12.25 3.36 -17.89
#